data_AF-A0A243A469-F1
#
_entry.id   AF-A0A243A469-F1
#
_cell.length_a   1.000
_cell.length_b   1.000
_cell.length_c   1.000
_cell.angle_alpha   90.00
_cell.angle_beta   90.00
_cell.angle_gamma   90.00
#
_symmetry.space_group_name_H-M   'P 1'
#
loop_
_entity.id
_entity.type
_entity.pdbx_description
1 polymer ?
#
loop_
_entity_poly.entity_id
_entity_poly.type
_entity_poly.pdbx_seq_one_letter_code
_entity_poly.pdbx_strand_id
1 'polypeptide(L)' 'MKVYILPNRVTLVGKAWQIRHKLKQYGKEYTTVQEWITANKVKL' A
#
# COMPACT_ATOMS: atom_id res chain seq x y z
N MET A 1 -12.41 1.69 1.44
CA MET A 1 -11.35 1.10 0.62
C MET A 1 -10.60 0.09 1.47
N LYS A 2 -10.27 -1.06 0.91
CA LYS A 2 -9.52 -2.15 1.57
C LYS A 2 -8.13 -2.23 0.95
N VAL A 3 -7.12 -2.51 1.77
CA VAL A 3 -5.74 -2.71 1.32
C VAL A 3 -5.31 -4.10 1.78
N TYR A 4 -4.89 -4.92 0.85
CA TYR A 4 -4.36 -6.25 1.12
C TYR A 4 -2.87 -6.25 0.77
N ILE A 5 -2.04 -6.55 1.76
CA ILE A 5 -0.59 -6.61 1.60
C ILE A 5 -0.20 -8.08 1.67
N LEU A 6 0.37 -8.56 0.56
CA LEU A 6 0.89 -9.91 0.40
C LEU A 6 2.40 -9.83 0.25
N PRO A 7 3.14 -10.93 0.45
CA PRO A 7 4.61 -10.92 0.46
C PRO A 7 5.27 -10.37 -0.82
N ASN A 8 4.56 -10.40 -1.95
CA ASN A 8 5.06 -9.97 -3.26
C ASN A 8 4.19 -8.89 -3.95
N ARG A 9 3.07 -8.46 -3.34
CA ARG A 9 2.15 -7.51 -3.96
C ARG A 9 1.30 -6.74 -2.96
N VAL A 10 0.81 -5.59 -3.39
CA VAL A 10 -0.21 -4.82 -2.67
C VAL A 10 -1.45 -4.68 -3.55
N THR A 11 -2.61 -5.00 -3.00
CA THR A 11 -3.90 -4.87 -3.69
C THR A 11 -4.76 -3.83 -2.99
N LEU A 12 -5.17 -2.78 -3.71
CA LEU A 12 -6.11 -1.78 -3.22
C LEU A 12 -7.49 -2.00 -3.86
N VAL A 13 -8.54 -2.09 -3.04
CA VAL A 13 -9.92 -2.26 -3.49
C VAL A 13 -10.76 -1.08 -3.02
N GLY A 14 -11.37 -0.35 -3.96
CA GLY A 14 -12.23 0.79 -3.67
C GLY A 14 -12.52 1.65 -4.90
N LYS A 15 -13.12 2.83 -4.68
CA LYS A 15 -13.36 3.80 -5.75
C LYS A 15 -12.03 4.30 -6.32
N ALA A 16 -11.96 4.56 -7.62
CA ALA A 16 -10.73 5.00 -8.29
C ALA A 16 -10.06 6.20 -7.63
N TRP A 17 -10.84 7.20 -7.19
CA TRP A 17 -10.29 8.37 -6.50
C TRP A 17 -9.69 8.02 -5.13
N GLN A 18 -10.26 7.06 -4.39
CA GLN A 18 -9.74 6.62 -3.10
C GLN A 18 -8.39 5.91 -3.28
N ILE A 19 -8.28 5.10 -4.34
CA ILE A 19 -7.03 4.41 -4.69
C ILE A 19 -5.95 5.44 -5.04
N ARG A 20 -6.26 6.40 -5.91
CA ARG A 20 -5.32 7.48 -6.27
C ARG A 20 -4.87 8.29 -5.06
N HIS A 21 -5.79 8.65 -4.16
CA HIS A 21 -5.46 9.37 -2.94
C HIS A 21 -4.53 8.57 -2.04
N LYS A 22 -4.81 7.28 -1.84
CA LYS A 22 -4.03 6.40 -0.96
C LYS A 22 -2.64 6.11 -1.52
N LEU A 23 -2.52 5.92 -2.83
CA LEU A 23 -1.22 5.80 -3.50
C LEU A 23 -0.37 7.07 -3.32
N LYS A 24 -0.97 8.26 -3.42
CA LYS A 24 -0.26 9.53 -3.14
C LYS A 24 0.20 9.65 -1.70
N GLN A 25 -0.59 9.16 -0.73
CA GLN A 25 -0.21 9.16 0.68
C GLN A 25 0.98 8.22 0.90
N TYR A 26 0.87 6.97 0.46
CA TYR A 26 1.94 5.98 0.67
C TYR A 26 3.21 6.27 -0.12
N GLY A 27 3.12 6.94 -1.27
CA GLY A 27 4.31 7.41 -1.99
C GLY A 27 5.12 8.47 -1.24
N LYS A 28 4.58 9.07 -0.16
CA LYS A 28 5.37 9.92 0.75
C LYS A 28 6.04 9.12 1.87
N GLU A 29 5.46 7.99 2.24
CA GLU A 29 5.92 7.14 3.33
C GLU A 29 6.93 6.08 2.86
N TYR A 30 6.80 5.64 1.60
CA TYR A 30 7.59 4.56 1.01
C TYR A 30 8.04 4.97 -0.40
N THR A 31 9.32 4.74 -0.70
CA THR A 31 9.89 5.00 -2.04
C THR A 31 9.54 3.85 -2.98
N THR A 32 9.53 2.63 -2.46
CA THR A 32 9.26 1.42 -3.24
C THR A 32 8.10 0.61 -2.68
N VAL A 33 7.45 -0.18 -3.53
CA VAL A 33 6.41 -1.13 -3.10
C VAL A 33 7.00 -2.21 -2.18
N GLN A 34 8.28 -2.57 -2.35
CA GLN A 34 8.95 -3.53 -1.50
C GLN A 34 9.16 -3.00 -0.08
N GLU A 35 9.54 -1.72 0.08
CA GLU A 35 9.59 -1.05 1.39
C GLU A 35 8.22 -1.06 2.06
N TRP A 36 7.17 -0.73 1.30
CA TRP A 36 5.80 -0.76 1.81
C TRP A 36 5.40 -2.16 2.31
N ILE A 37 5.70 -3.22 1.56
CA ILE A 37 5.46 -4.61 1.98
C ILE A 37 6.26 -4.95 3.25
N THR A 38 7.55 -4.57 3.28
CA THR A 38 8.46 -4.89 4.38
C THR A 38 8.03 -4.21 5.68
N ALA A 39 7.65 -2.93 5.62
CA ALA A 39 7.16 -2.17 6.77
C ALA A 39 5.90 -2.77 7.41
N ASN A 40 5.09 -3.50 6.63
CA ASN A 40 3.90 -4.17 7.14
C ASN A 40 4.16 -5.59 7.67
N LYS A 41 5.27 -6.23 7.29
CA LYS A 41 5.69 -7.51 7.90
C LYS A 41 6.11 -7.35 9.36
N VAL A 42 6.68 -6.20 9.72
CA VAL A 42 7.16 -5.91 11.09
C VAL A 42 6.00 -5.62 12.07
N LYS A 43 4.79 -5.38 11.56
CA LYS A 43 3.60 -5.05 12.37
C LYS A 43 2.70 -6.26 12.70
N LEU A 44 3.06 -7.46 12.26
CA LEU A 44 2.43 -8.73 12.64
C LEU A 44 3.32 -9.44 13.66
#